data_AF-A0A920VVV4-F1
#
_entry.id   AF-A0A920VVV4-F1
#
_cell.length_a   1.000
_cell.length_b   1.000
_cell.length_c   1.000
_cell.angle_alpha   90.00
_cell.angle_beta   90.00
_cell.angle_gamma   90.00
#
_symmetry.space_group_name_H-M   'P 1'
#
loop_
_entity.id
_entity.type
_entity.pdbx_description
1 polymer ?
#
loop_
_entity_poly.entity_id
_entity_poly.type
_entity_poly.pdbx_seq_one_letter_code
_entity_poly.pdbx_strand_id
1 'polypeptide(L)' 'MLSIFKNAEQYPDRVALRDKTGSYTYKDIVKASNKMASALIGNDSDLKEQRIGFLKPA' A
#
# COMPACT_ATOMS: atom_id res chain seq x y z
N MET A 1 -9.54 8.60 6.15
CA MET A 1 -8.19 8.31 5.60
C MET A 1 -7.33 7.67 6.69
N LEU A 2 -6.71 6.52 6.40
CA LEU A 2 -5.83 5.81 7.33
C LEU A 2 -4.61 6.67 7.70
N SER A 3 -4.10 6.53 8.93
CA SER A 3 -2.95 7.30 9.44
C SER A 3 -1.68 7.15 8.60
N ILE A 4 -1.50 5.99 7.96
CA ILE A 4 -0.34 5.72 7.10
C ILE A 4 -0.28 6.65 5.88
N PHE A 5 -1.43 7.01 5.31
CA PHE A 5 -1.50 7.95 4.18
C PHE A 5 -1.25 9.38 4.62
N LYS A 6 -1.80 9.79 5.78
CA LYS A 6 -1.51 11.10 6.37
C LYS A 6 -0.02 11.28 6.67
N ASN A 7 0.61 10.24 7.21
CA ASN A 7 2.05 10.26 7.50
C ASN A 7 2.90 10.27 6.23
N ALA A 8 2.44 9.66 5.13
CA ALA A 8 3.14 9.69 3.86
C ALA A 8 3.14 11.08 3.21
N GLU A 9 2.09 11.86 3.41
CA GLU A 9 2.05 13.27 2.97
C GLU A 9 3.02 14.14 3.78
N GLN A 10 3.05 13.96 5.11
CA GLN A 10 3.85 14.81 6.00
C GLN A 10 5.32 14.38 6.08
N TYR A 11 5.59 13.09 5.94
CA TYR A 11 6.90 12.49 6.20
C TYR A 11 7.28 11.41 5.16
N PRO A 12 7.27 11.75 3.86
CA PRO A 12 7.39 10.76 2.77
C PRO A 12 8.66 9.91 2.87
N ASP A 13 9.79 10.52 3.22
CA ASP A 13 11.10 9.86 3.23
C ASP A 13 11.46 9.22 4.58
N ARG A 14 10.58 9.30 5.59
CA ARG A 14 10.81 8.59 6.87
C ARG A 14 10.53 7.10 6.71
N VAL A 15 11.38 6.28 7.33
CA VAL A 15 11.20 4.83 7.39
C VAL A 15 9.92 4.48 8.16
N ALA A 16 9.03 3.72 7.52
CA ALA A 16 7.74 3.30 8.06
C ALA A 16 7.71 1.80 8.40
N LEU A 17 8.46 0.98 7.66
CA LEU A 17 8.57 -0.45 7.88
C LEU A 17 10.02 -0.90 7.74
N ARG A 18 10.44 -1.85 8.59
CA ARG A 18 11.71 -2.56 8.48
C ARG A 18 11.45 -4.05 8.55
N ASP A 19 12.11 -4.80 7.69
CA ASP A 19 12.12 -6.26 7.74
C ASP A 19 13.55 -6.80 7.55
N LYS A 20 13.67 -8.12 7.32
CA LYS A 20 14.96 -8.78 7.11
C LYS A 20 15.67 -8.36 5.81
N THR A 21 14.92 -7.82 4.86
CA THR A 21 15.38 -7.50 3.50
C THR A 21 15.66 -6.01 3.33
N GLY A 22 15.10 -5.14 4.17
CA GLY A 22 15.43 -3.73 4.14
C GLY A 22 14.52 -2.82 4.97
N SER A 23 14.60 -1.54 4.63
CA SER A 23 13.75 -0.47 5.18
C SER A 23 12.93 0.14 4.07
N TYR A 24 11.66 0.42 4.35
CA TYR A 24 10.73 1.04 3.40
C TYR A 24 10.19 2.33 4.00
N THR A 25 10.20 3.39 3.19
CA THR A 25 9.67 4.70 3.60
C THR A 25 8.15 4.75 3.50
N TYR A 26 7.52 5.76 4.09
CA TYR A 26 6.08 5.99 3.90
C TYR A 26 5.72 6.15 2.41
N LYS A 27 6.57 6.85 1.64
CA LYS A 27 6.39 7.00 0.18
C LYS A 27 6.43 5.65 -0.54
N ASP A 28 7.32 4.75 -0.15
CA ASP A 28 7.41 3.41 -0.75
C ASP A 28 6.14 2.58 -0.50
N ILE A 29 5.61 2.63 0.73
CA ILE A 29 4.39 1.92 1.09
C ILE A 29 3.20 2.44 0.27
N VAL A 30 3.04 3.77 0.15
CA VAL A 30 1.95 4.34 -0.64
C VAL A 30 2.08 4.01 -2.12
N LYS A 31 3.30 4.06 -2.66
CA LYS A 31 3.57 3.68 -4.05
C LYS A 31 3.19 2.21 -4.31
N ALA A 32 3.59 1.30 -3.42
CA ALA A 32 3.24 -0.13 -3.53
C ALA A 32 1.72 -0.36 -3.40
N SER A 33 1.09 0.33 -2.44
CA SER A 33 -0.36 0.26 -2.19
C SER A 33 -1.15 0.74 -3.41
N ASN A 34 -0.79 1.88 -3.99
CA ASN A 34 -1.44 2.41 -5.19
C ASN A 34 -1.25 1.47 -6.38
N LYS A 35 -0.04 0.94 -6.58
CA LYS A 35 0.21 -0.05 -7.65
C LYS A 35 -0.70 -1.27 -7.51
N MET A 36 -0.83 -1.80 -6.28
CA MET A 36 -1.70 -2.95 -6.02
C MET A 36 -3.18 -2.61 -6.22
N ALA A 37 -3.64 -1.45 -5.72
CA ALA A 37 -5.02 -1.00 -5.88
C ALA A 37 -5.39 -0.80 -7.36
N SER A 38 -4.52 -0.16 -8.15
CA SER A 38 -4.72 0.00 -9.60
C SER A 38 -4.78 -1.35 -10.33
N ALA A 39 -3.93 -2.30 -9.94
CA ALA A 39 -3.96 -3.65 -10.52
C ALA A 39 -5.23 -4.43 -10.16
N LEU A 40 -5.74 -4.24 -8.94
CA LEU A 40 -6.97 -4.90 -8.47
C LEU A 40 -8.21 -4.33 -9.17
N ILE A 41 -8.31 -3.00 -9.28
CA ILE A 41 -9.48 -2.33 -9.88
C ILE A 41 -9.48 -2.39 -11.42
N GLY A 42 -8.30 -2.54 -12.04
CA GLY A 42 -8.17 -2.62 -13.49
C GLY A 42 -8.75 -1.39 -14.19
N ASN A 43 -9.71 -1.62 -15.09
CA ASN A 43 -10.44 -0.56 -15.80
C ASN A 43 -11.77 -0.18 -15.12
N ASP A 44 -12.14 -0.86 -14.03
CA ASP A 44 -13.34 -0.53 -13.29
C ASP A 44 -13.12 0.70 -12.42
N SER A 45 -14.21 1.42 -12.13
CA SER A 45 -14.19 2.56 -11.22
C SER A 45 -14.43 2.17 -9.75
N ASP A 46 -14.91 0.95 -9.51
CA ASP A 46 -15.21 0.41 -8.19
C ASP A 46 -15.25 -1.13 -8.24
N LEU A 47 -14.71 -1.78 -7.20
CA LEU A 47 -14.76 -3.22 -7.00
C LEU A 47 -16.11 -3.73 -6.48
N LYS A 48 -17.05 -2.84 -6.11
CA LYS A 48 -18.42 -3.20 -5.67
C LYS A 48 -18.41 -4.30 -4.59
N GLU A 49 -17.55 -4.11 -3.58
CA GLU A 49 -17.40 -5.02 -2.43
C GLU A 49 -16.98 -6.46 -2.79
N GLN A 50 -16.38 -6.68 -3.96
CA GLN A 50 -15.80 -7.98 -4.32
C GLN A 50 -14.77 -8.44 -3.30
N ARG A 51 -14.77 -9.75 -3.04
CA ARG A 51 -13.85 -10.38 -2.08
C ARG A 51 -12.45 -10.50 -2.69
N ILE A 52 -11.45 -10.06 -1.94
CA ILE A 52 -10.04 -10.17 -2.32
C ILE A 52 -9.38 -11.25 -1.46
N GLY A 53 -8.86 -12.30 -2.10
CA GLY A 53 -8.07 -13.33 -1.44
C GLY A 53 -6.63 -12.87 -1.25
N PHE A 54 -6.09 -13.01 -0.03
CA PHE A 54 -4.69 -12.78 0.26
C PHE A 54 -4.00 -14.10 0.54
N LEU A 55 -3.11 -14.52 -0.37
CA LEU A 55 -2.22 -15.65 -0.16
C LEU A 55 -0.81 -15.12 0.11
N LYS A 56 -0.24 -15.50 1.25
CA LYS A 56 1.15 -15.18 1.60
C LYS A 56 1.88 -16.44 2.06
N PRO A 57 3.21 -16.50 1.94
CA PRO A 57 4.01 -17.51 2.62
C PRO A 57 3.74 -17.51 4.14
N ALA A 58 3.79 -18.69 4.75
CA ALA A 58 3.64 -18.87 6.19
C ALA A 58 4.81 -18.24 6.96
#